data_AF-A0A2H5ZBE4-F1
#
_entry.id   AF-A0A2H5ZBE4-F1
#
_cell.length_a   1.000
_cell.length_b   1.000
_cell.length_c   1.000
_cell.angle_alpha   90.00
_cell.angle_beta   90.00
_cell.angle_gamma   90.00
#
_symmetry.space_group_name_H-M   'P 1'
#
loop_
_entity.id
_entity.type
_entity.pdbx_description
1 polymer ?
#
loop_
_entity_poly.entity_id
_entity_poly.type
_entity_poly.pdbx_seq_one_letter_code
_entity_poly.pdbx_strand_id
1 'polypeptide(L)'
;MTAAKPPSPEGMPVIQPVLIVVPSLVSGAGLVFVLIALFVDHPIIRPLFLTLGLTLLWLDFFVTMAVFRYYVRSIDRRLRRIEARLPE
;
A
#
# COMPACT_ATOMS: atom_id res chain seq x y z
N MET A 1 -35.60 5.71 -31.92
CA MET A 1 -35.54 5.78 -30.45
C MET A 1 -34.31 5.01 -30.00
N THR A 2 -33.20 5.71 -29.78
CA THR A 2 -31.90 5.13 -29.42
C THR A 2 -31.90 4.82 -27.92
N ALA A 3 -32.01 3.54 -27.58
CA ALA A 3 -31.90 3.09 -26.20
C ALA A 3 -30.50 3.43 -25.67
N ALA A 4 -30.45 4.30 -24.66
CA ALA A 4 -29.22 4.65 -23.97
C ALA A 4 -28.64 3.39 -23.32
N LYS A 5 -27.44 3.00 -23.75
CA LYS A 5 -26.64 1.92 -23.17
C LYS A 5 -26.47 2.21 -21.67
N PRO A 6 -26.77 1.25 -20.77
CA PRO A 6 -26.57 1.46 -19.34
C PRO A 6 -25.09 1.77 -19.06
N PRO A 7 -24.79 2.68 -18.11
CA PRO A 7 -23.42 3.06 -17.80
C PRO A 7 -22.62 1.84 -17.37
N SER A 8 -21.56 1.56 -18.13
CA SER A 8 -20.55 0.55 -17.85
C SER A 8 -19.97 0.79 -16.44
N PRO A 9 -19.87 -0.23 -15.56
CA PRO A 9 -19.28 -0.09 -14.22
C PRO A 9 -17.74 0.03 -14.26
N GLU A 10 -17.17 0.69 -15.27
CA GLU A 10 -15.74 0.99 -15.44
C GLU A 10 -15.25 2.15 -14.56
N GLY A 11 -16.05 2.56 -13.57
CA GLY A 11 -15.73 3.65 -12.64
C GLY A 11 -15.23 3.21 -11.28
N MET A 12 -15.27 1.92 -10.94
CA MET A 12 -14.71 1.45 -9.67
C MET A 12 -13.19 1.39 -9.83
N PRO A 13 -12.41 2.18 -9.06
CA PRO A 13 -11.01 1.90 -8.93
C PRO A 13 -10.93 0.51 -8.31
N VAL A 14 -10.64 -0.49 -9.13
CA VAL A 14 -10.17 -1.79 -8.67
C VAL A 14 -8.80 -1.50 -8.08
N ILE A 15 -8.80 -0.90 -6.90
CA ILE A 15 -7.71 -0.99 -5.96
C ILE A 15 -7.61 -2.47 -5.72
N GLN A 16 -6.75 -3.12 -6.49
CA GLN A 16 -6.59 -4.56 -6.40
C GLN A 16 -6.30 -4.84 -4.93
N PRO A 17 -7.09 -5.67 -4.24
CA PRO A 17 -6.86 -5.96 -2.82
C PRO A 17 -5.41 -6.39 -2.57
N VAL A 18 -4.78 -7.00 -3.57
CA VAL A 18 -3.34 -7.32 -3.66
C VAL A 18 -2.43 -6.13 -3.31
N LEU A 19 -2.74 -4.90 -3.76
CA LEU A 19 -1.88 -3.73 -3.57
C LEU A 19 -1.80 -3.27 -2.10
N ILE A 20 -2.82 -3.60 -1.29
CA ILE A 20 -2.89 -3.29 0.14
C ILE A 20 -2.43 -4.50 0.97
N VAL A 21 -2.81 -5.70 0.54
CA VAL A 21 -2.52 -6.94 1.27
C VAL A 21 -1.02 -7.24 1.27
N VAL A 22 -0.32 -7.05 0.15
CA VAL A 22 1.11 -7.36 0.05
C VAL A 22 1.96 -6.54 1.03
N PRO A 23 1.87 -5.20 1.06
CA PRO A 23 2.58 -4.40 2.06
C PRO A 23 2.26 -4.86 3.49
N SER A 24 0.97 -5.02 3.82
CA SER A 24 0.56 -5.42 5.17
C SER A 24 1.14 -6.76 5.64
N LEU A 25 1.24 -7.74 4.73
CA LEU A 25 1.83 -9.04 5.02
C LEU A 25 3.34 -8.95 5.20
N VAL A 26 4.02 -8.15 4.37
CA VAL A 26 5.47 -7.93 4.47
C VAL A 26 5.81 -7.19 5.77
N SER A 27 5.02 -6.19 6.15
CA SER A 27 5.11 -5.47 7.42
C SER A 27 4.94 -6.40 8.62
N GLY A 28 3.89 -7.22 8.59
CA GLY A 28 3.60 -8.19 9.64
C GLY A 28 4.71 -9.23 9.79
N ALA A 29 5.21 -9.78 8.68
CA ALA A 29 6.31 -10.73 8.67
C ALA A 29 7.58 -10.11 9.25
N GLY A 30 7.95 -8.90 8.81
CA GLY A 30 9.14 -8.23 9.32
C GLY A 30 9.05 -7.90 10.82
N LEU A 31 7.86 -7.54 11.33
CA LEU A 31 7.63 -7.31 12.76
C LEU A 31 7.82 -8.61 13.55
N VAL A 32 7.31 -9.74 13.05
CA VAL A 32 7.51 -11.06 13.66
C VAL A 32 9.00 -11.41 13.70
N PHE A 33 9.76 -11.15 12.64
CA PHE A 33 11.22 -11.36 12.65
C PHE A 33 11.94 -10.53 13.70
N VAL A 34 11.58 -9.25 13.87
CA VAL A 34 12.15 -8.39 14.93
C VAL A 34 11.79 -8.91 16.32
N LEU A 35 10.53 -9.33 16.53
CA LEU A 35 10.09 -9.91 17.80
C LEU A 35 10.83 -11.21 18.12
N ILE A 36 10.95 -12.13 17.16
CA ILE A 36 11.73 -13.37 17.33
C ILE A 36 13.17 -13.02 17.73
N ALA A 37 13.78 -12.01 17.10
CA ALA A 37 15.15 -11.61 17.43
C ALA A 37 15.30 -11.02 18.85
N LEU A 38 14.23 -10.44 19.42
CA LEU A 38 14.22 -9.94 20.79
C LEU A 38 14.08 -11.07 21.81
N PHE A 39 13.36 -12.15 21.48
CA PHE A 39 13.16 -13.29 22.38
C PHE A 39 14.24 -14.37 22.24
N VAL A 40 14.92 -14.46 21.09
CA VAL A 40 15.97 -15.46 20.83
C VAL A 40 17.34 -14.88 21.20
N ASP A 41 17.89 -15.36 22.32
CA ASP A 41 19.17 -14.91 22.85
C ASP A 41 20.36 -15.73 22.29
N HIS A 42 20.39 -15.88 20.96
CA HIS A 42 21.45 -16.62 20.27
C HIS A 42 22.34 -15.65 19.48
N PRO A 43 23.68 -15.67 19.67
CA PRO A 43 24.59 -14.63 19.19
C PRO A 43 24.62 -14.47 17.66
N ILE A 44 24.27 -15.52 16.92
CA ILE A 44 24.23 -15.54 15.44
C ILE A 44 22.83 -15.27 14.90
N ILE A 45 21.79 -15.84 15.55
CA ILE A 45 20.41 -15.79 15.04
C ILE A 45 19.83 -14.39 15.26
N ARG A 46 20.11 -13.78 16.40
CA ARG A 46 19.62 -12.44 16.76
C ARG A 46 20.01 -11.35 15.75
N PRO A 47 21.29 -11.14 15.37
CA PRO A 47 21.63 -10.12 14.38
C PRO A 47 21.07 -10.43 12.99
N LEU A 48 20.96 -11.71 12.63
CA LEU A 48 20.44 -12.14 11.32
C LEU A 48 18.94 -11.88 11.21
N PHE A 49 18.15 -12.20 12.23
CA PHE A 49 16.71 -11.91 12.27
C PHE A 49 16.42 -10.41 12.40
N LEU A 50 17.23 -9.65 13.16
CA LEU A 50 17.11 -8.19 13.22
C LEU A 50 17.36 -7.53 11.86
N THR A 51 18.43 -7.91 11.17
CA THR A 51 18.75 -7.34 9.85
C THR A 51 17.71 -7.70 8.80
N LEU A 52 17.23 -8.96 8.80
CA LEU A 52 16.18 -9.41 7.89
C LEU A 52 14.86 -8.68 8.16
N GLY A 53 14.42 -8.63 9.42
CA GLY A 53 13.20 -7.94 9.84
C GLY A 53 13.24 -6.45 9.52
N LEU A 54 14.37 -5.78 9.80
CA LEU A 54 14.56 -4.37 9.46
C LEU A 54 14.50 -4.12 7.96
N THR A 55 15.10 -5.00 7.15
CA THR A 55 15.09 -4.89 5.69
C THR A 55 13.68 -5.09 5.12
N LEU A 56 12.92 -6.04 5.65
CA LEU A 56 11.51 -6.28 5.32
C LEU A 56 10.64 -5.07 5.66
N LEU A 57 10.78 -4.50 6.86
CA LEU A 57 10.07 -3.28 7.26
C LEU A 57 10.44 -2.10 6.36
N TRP A 58 11.72 -1.95 6.04
CA TRP A 58 12.19 -0.87 5.18
C TRP A 58 11.62 -0.98 3.76
N LEU A 59 11.58 -2.20 3.20
CA LEU A 59 10.98 -2.46 1.90
C LEU A 59 9.48 -2.17 1.91
N ASP A 60 8.77 -2.61 2.96
CA ASP A 60 7.35 -2.33 3.14
C ASP A 60 7.05 -0.83 3.17
N PHE A 61 7.85 -0.06 3.92
CA PHE A 61 7.73 1.40 3.96
C PHE A 61 7.91 2.02 2.58
N PHE A 62 8.89 1.55 1.80
CA PHE A 62 9.15 2.07 0.46
C PHE A 62 7.98 1.78 -0.50
N VAL A 63 7.46 0.54 -0.49
CA VAL A 63 6.32 0.14 -1.32
C VAL A 63 5.08 0.93 -0.92
N THR A 64 4.79 1.03 0.38
CA THR A 64 3.66 1.80 0.91
C THR A 64 3.75 3.26 0.49
N MET A 65 4.94 3.88 0.54
CA MET A 65 5.12 5.27 0.15
C MET A 65 4.96 5.49 -1.37
N ALA A 66 5.43 4.55 -2.20
CA ALA A 66 5.22 4.59 -3.64
C ALA A 66 3.72 4.50 -4.00
N VAL A 67 3.02 3.58 -3.33
CA VAL A 67 1.57 3.41 -3.48
C VAL A 67 0.82 4.67 -3.01
N PHE A 68 1.16 5.21 -1.84
CA PHE A 68 0.58 6.44 -1.33
C PHE A 68 0.78 7.62 -2.30
N ARG A 69 1.99 7.78 -2.84
CA ARG A 69 2.31 8.82 -3.83
C ARG A 69 1.44 8.70 -5.09
N TYR A 70 1.20 7.47 -5.55
CA TYR A 70 0.29 7.21 -6.66
C TYR A 70 -1.15 7.63 -6.31
N TYR A 71 -1.64 7.24 -5.13
CA TYR A 71 -2.99 7.58 -4.68
C TYR A 71 -3.20 9.08 -4.52
N VAL A 72 -2.30 9.78 -3.84
CA VAL A 72 -2.38 11.24 -3.67
C VAL A 72 -2.49 11.93 -5.02
N ARG A 73 -1.65 11.52 -5.99
CA ARG A 73 -1.68 12.09 -7.34
C ARG A 73 -2.97 11.79 -8.10
N SER A 74 -3.60 10.64 -7.82
CA SER A 74 -4.90 10.29 -8.38
C SER A 74 -6.04 11.13 -7.78
N ILE A 75 -6.01 11.35 -6.46
CA ILE A 75 -7.00 12.15 -5.73
C ILE A 75 -6.90 13.61 -6.17
N ASP A 76 -5.70 14.14 -6.27
CA ASP A 76 -5.43 15.52 -6.66
C ASP A 76 -5.95 15.84 -8.09
N ARG A 77 -5.87 14.87 -9.02
CA ARG A 77 -6.51 14.97 -10.35
C ARG A 77 -8.03 14.92 -10.29
N ARG A 78 -8.60 14.14 -9.36
CA ARG A 78 -10.05 14.06 -9.16
C ARG A 78 -10.58 15.35 -8.54
N LEU A 79 -9.85 15.90 -7.57
CA LEU A 79 -10.21 17.14 -6.89
C LEU A 79 -10.24 18.31 -7.86
N ARG A 80 -9.19 18.48 -8.68
CA ARG A 80 -9.18 19.50 -9.76
C ARG A 80 -10.33 19.39 -10.74
N ARG A 81 -10.78 18.17 -11.05
CA ARG A 81 -11.94 17.96 -11.94
C ARG A 81 -13.27 18.30 -11.28
N ILE A 82 -13.37 18.16 -9.96
CA ILE A 82 -14.56 18.55 -9.19
C ILE A 82 -14.58 20.08 -9.05
N GLU A 83 -13.45 20.68 -8.70
CA GLU A 83 -13.30 22.13 -8.56
C GLU A 83 -13.59 22.86 -9.87
N ALA A 84 -13.12 22.35 -11.01
CA ALA A 84 -13.44 22.90 -12.34
C ALA A 84 -14.92 22.78 -12.75
N ARG A 85 -15.75 22.04 -11.99
CA ARG A 85 -17.19 21.86 -12.26
C ARG A 85 -18.09 22.60 -11.28
N LEU A 86 -17.53 23.23 -10.24
CA LEU A 86 -18.29 24.08 -9.34
C LEU A 86 -18.39 25.48 -9.96
N PRO A 87 -19.61 25.99 -10.24
CA PRO A 87 -19.78 27.41 -10.54
C PRO A 87 -19.54 28.24 -9.27
N GLU A 88 -18.96 29.43 -9.43
CA GLU A 88 -18.71 30.39 -8.33
C GLU A 88 -19.98 30.75 -7.54
#